data_AF-A0A2K8XGT8-F1
#
_entry.id   AF-A0A2K8XGT8-F1
#
_cell.length_a   1.000
_cell.length_b   1.000
_cell.length_c   1.000
_cell.angle_alpha   90.00
_cell.angle_beta   90.00
_cell.angle_gamma   90.00
#
_symmetry.space_group_name_H-M   'P 1'
#
loop_
_entity.id
_entity.type
_entity.pdbx_description
1 polymer ?
#
loop_
_entity_poly.entity_id
_entity_poly.type
_entity_poly.pdbx_seq_one_letter_code
_entity_poly.pdbx_strand_id
1 'polypeptide(L)' 'MKAKQFVLPLVIFILGIILTIIGALFKIQHWPYAPQILTLGTIVEVIGLLLLIVVLIKYFFKK' A
#
# COMPACT_ATOMS: atom_id res chain seq x y z
N MET A 1 14.61 -17.77 2.23
CA MET A 1 13.38 -17.01 2.55
C MET A 1 12.20 -17.68 1.86
N LYS A 2 11.05 -17.88 2.53
CA LYS A 2 9.89 -18.58 1.94
C LYS A 2 9.06 -17.60 1.10
N ALA A 3 8.49 -18.02 -0.03
CA ALA A 3 7.65 -17.20 -0.92
C ALA A 3 6.53 -16.44 -0.19
N LYS A 4 6.06 -16.97 0.95
CA LYS A 4 5.08 -16.34 1.84
C LYS A 4 5.50 -14.95 2.36
N GLN A 5 6.79 -14.60 2.36
CA GLN A 5 7.27 -13.30 2.87
C GLN A 5 6.93 -12.12 1.96
N PHE A 6 6.61 -12.37 0.68
CA PHE A 6 6.14 -11.33 -0.26
C PHE A 6 4.64 -11.08 -0.16
N VAL A 7 3.88 -12.06 0.32
CA VAL A 7 2.41 -12.00 0.38
C VAL A 7 1.95 -10.87 1.30
N LEU A 8 2.58 -10.73 2.47
CA LEU A 8 2.18 -9.71 3.43
C LEU A 8 2.39 -8.27 2.92
N PRO A 9 3.58 -7.87 2.41
CA PRO A 9 3.76 -6.56 1.79
C PRO A 9 2.80 -6.30 0.62
N LEU A 10 2.55 -7.30 -0.22
CA LEU A 10 1.63 -7.18 -1.35
C LEU A 10 0.18 -6.95 -0.90
N VAL A 11 -0.28 -7.65 0.14
CA VAL A 11 -1.63 -7.45 0.69
C VAL A 11 -1.78 -6.02 1.24
N ILE A 12 -0.79 -5.53 1.98
CA ILE A 12 -0.81 -4.16 2.51
C ILE A 12 -0.81 -3.14 1.36
N PHE A 13 0.01 -3.36 0.34
CA PHE A 13 0.06 -2.49 -0.85
C PHE A 13 -1.29 -2.43 -1.59
N ILE A 14 -1.91 -3.60 -1.84
CA ILE A 14 -3.22 -3.69 -2.49
C ILE A 14 -4.32 -3.00 -1.66
N LEU A 15 -4.29 -3.15 -0.33
CA LEU A 15 -5.20 -2.43 0.55
C LEU A 15 -5.04 -0.92 0.46
N GLY A 16 -3.79 -0.43 0.37
CA GLY A 16 -3.48 0.98 0.13
C GLY A 16 -4.11 1.48 -1.18
N ILE A 17 -3.92 0.75 -2.27
CA ILE A 17 -4.52 1.09 -3.59
C ILE A 17 -6.04 1.17 -3.50
N ILE A 18 -6.70 0.21 -2.87
CA ILE A 18 -8.16 0.20 -2.72
C ILE A 18 -8.63 1.45 -1.96
N LEU A 19 -7.97 1.79 -0.85
CA LEU A 19 -8.28 2.99 -0.07
C LEU A 19 -8.05 4.28 -0.88
N THR A 20 -6.96 4.34 -1.66
CA THR A 20 -6.67 5.48 -2.54
C THR A 20 -7.74 5.63 -3.62
N ILE A 21 -8.22 4.54 -4.23
CA ILE A 21 -9.31 4.56 -5.21
C ILE A 21 -10.60 5.06 -4.57
N ILE A 22 -10.95 4.57 -3.38
CA ILE A 22 -12.13 5.02 -2.64
C ILE A 22 -12.01 6.51 -2.29
N GLY A 23 -10.85 6.96 -1.81
CA GLY A 23 -10.61 8.38 -1.52
C GLY A 23 -10.71 9.26 -2.77
N ALA A 24 -10.21 8.79 -3.91
CA ALA A 24 -10.31 9.50 -5.18
C ALA A 24 -11.76 9.61 -5.64
N LEU A 25 -12.54 8.53 -5.50
CA LEU A 25 -13.97 8.54 -5.77
C LEU A 25 -14.70 9.54 -4.86
N PHE A 26 -14.42 9.56 -3.56
CA PHE A 26 -14.97 10.55 -2.63
C PHE A 26 -14.61 11.98 -3.05
N LYS A 27 -13.40 12.20 -3.56
CA LYS A 27 -12.96 13.52 -4.05
C LYS A 27 -13.72 13.95 -5.29
N ILE A 28 -13.99 13.03 -6.22
CA ILE A 28 -14.81 13.29 -7.42
C ILE A 28 -16.26 13.60 -7.02
N GLN A 29 -16.83 12.85 -6.07
CA GLN A 29 -18.19 13.02 -5.57
C GLN A 29 -18.33 14.23 -4.60
N HIS A 30 -17.25 14.94 -4.29
CA HIS A 30 -17.19 16.03 -3.30
C HIS A 30 -17.67 15.62 -1.90
N TRP A 31 -17.60 14.33 -1.59
CA TRP A 31 -18.01 13.80 -0.30
C TRP A 31 -17.04 14.25 0.80
N PRO A 32 -17.55 14.43 2.03
CA PRO A 32 -16.70 14.77 3.16
C PRO A 32 -15.67 13.66 3.39
N TYR A 33 -14.54 14.02 4.00
CA TYR A 33 -13.44 13.10 4.32
C TYR A 33 -12.60 12.60 3.13
N ALA A 34 -12.85 13.06 1.90
CA ALA A 34 -12.06 12.67 0.74
C ALA A 34 -10.53 12.87 0.91
N PRO A 35 -10.04 14.03 1.42
CA PRO A 35 -8.62 14.22 1.67
C PRO A 35 -8.06 13.22 2.68
N GLN A 36 -8.79 12.95 3.76
CA GLN A 36 -8.38 12.07 4.84
C GLN A 36 -8.25 10.62 4.35
N ILE A 37 -9.24 10.13 3.58
CA ILE A 37 -9.21 8.78 3.00
C ILE A 37 -8.06 8.66 2.00
N LEU A 38 -7.85 9.67 1.15
CA LEU A 38 -6.74 9.70 0.19
C LEU A 38 -5.37 9.67 0.89
N THR A 39 -5.18 10.48 1.93
CA THR A 39 -3.94 10.51 2.69
C THR A 39 -3.70 9.17 3.38
N LEU A 40 -4.72 8.57 3.99
CA LEU A 40 -4.61 7.26 4.63
C LEU A 40 -4.27 6.16 3.61
N GLY A 41 -4.97 6.11 2.47
CA GLY A 41 -4.69 5.14 1.41
C GLY A 41 -3.27 5.26 0.88
N THR A 42 -2.82 6.49 0.62
CA THR A 42 -1.46 6.77 0.15
C THR A 42 -0.40 6.33 1.17
N ILE A 43 -0.61 6.59 2.47
CA ILE A 43 0.32 6.15 3.52
C ILE A 43 0.41 4.62 3.56
N VAL A 44 -0.72 3.92 3.54
CA VAL A 44 -0.77 2.46 3.55
C VAL A 44 -0.07 1.88 2.32
N GLU A 45 -0.29 2.49 1.15
CA GLU A 45 0.34 2.11 -0.12
C GLU A 45 1.87 2.26 -0.04
N VAL A 46 2.36 3.41 0.43
CA VAL A 46 3.81 3.66 0.61
C VAL A 46 4.42 2.67 1.61
N ILE A 47 3.74 2.37 2.72
CA ILE A 47 4.21 1.38 3.69
C ILE A 47 4.32 -0.01 3.04
N GLY A 48 3.29 -0.44 2.30
CA GLY A 48 3.32 -1.72 1.59
C GLY A 48 4.48 -1.81 0.60
N LEU A 49 4.73 -0.73 -0.15
CA LEU A 49 5.82 -0.64 -1.12
C LEU A 49 7.21 -0.66 -0.44
N LEU A 50 7.39 0.08 0.65
CA LEU A 50 8.63 0.08 1.43
C LEU A 50 8.92 -1.31 2.02
N LEU A 51 7.92 -1.97 2.58
CA LEU A 51 8.06 -3.34 3.09
C LEU A 51 8.45 -4.31 1.97
N LEU A 52 7.86 -4.16 0.79
CA LEU A 52 8.19 -4.98 -0.38
C LEU A 52 9.65 -4.77 -0.80
N ILE A 53 10.12 -3.52 -0.85
CA ILE A 53 11.52 -3.18 -1.15
C ILE A 53 12.46 -3.80 -0.10
N VAL A 54 12.15 -3.71 1.19
CA VAL A 54 12.97 -4.32 2.25
C VAL A 54 13.04 -5.84 2.10
N VAL A 55 11.92 -6.49 1.76
CA VAL A 55 11.89 -7.94 1.51
C VAL A 55 12.70 -8.30 0.26
N LEU A 56 12.62 -7.49 -0.81
CA LEU A 56 13.42 -7.67 -2.03
C LEU A 56 14.91 -7.51 -1.76
N ILE A 57 15.33 -6.44 -1.06
CA ILE A 57 16.74 -6.23 -0.68
C ILE A 57 17.25 -7.43 0.11
N LYS A 58 16.50 -7.87 1.14
CA LYS A 58 16.87 -9.07 1.91
C LYS A 58 16.92 -10.32 1.04
N TYR A 59 16.06 -10.43 0.03
CA TYR A 59 16.09 -11.56 -0.89
C TYR A 59 17.36 -11.56 -1.77
N PHE A 60 17.74 -10.40 -2.32
CA PHE A 60 18.92 -10.27 -3.17
C PHE A 60 20.25 -10.34 -2.41
N PHE A 61 20.37 -9.70 -1.24
CA PHE A 61 21.60 -9.64 -0.44
C PHE A 61 21.82 -10.85 0.47
N LYS A 62 20.80 -11.69 0.66
CA LYS A 62 20.91 -12.95 1.42
C LYS A 62 21.04 -14.16 0.50
N LYS A 63 21.35 -13.91 -0.78
CA LYS A 63 21.97 -14.83 -1.71
C LYS A 63 23.48 -14.78 -1.48
#